data_AF-A0A183K4Z0-F1
#
_entry.id   AF-A0A183K4Z0-F1
#
_cell.length_a   1.000
_cell.length_b   1.000
_cell.length_c   1.000
_cell.angle_alpha   90.00
_cell.angle_beta   90.00
_cell.angle_gamma   90.00
#
_symmetry.space_group_name_H-M   'P 1'
#
loop_
_entity.id
_entity.type
_entity.pdbx_description
1 polymer ?
#
loop_
_entity_poly.entity_id
_entity_poly.type
_entity_poly.pdbx_seq_one_letter_code
_entity_poly.pdbx_strand_id
1 'polypeptide(L)' 'MILDRDPVTEMVRAFKLFDEDDSGKITYRNLKKISKELGENLSDQELRAMIEEFDQDGDGALNLEEFMALMTKEI' A
#
# COMPACT_ATOMS: atom_id res chain seq x y z
N MET A 1 29.69 -1.49 -7.83
CA MET A 1 28.42 -1.84 -8.47
C MET A 1 27.33 -1.24 -7.62
N ILE A 2 26.80 -0.09 -8.04
CA ILE A 2 25.62 0.48 -7.42
C ILE A 2 24.49 -0.45 -7.85
N LEU A 3 23.91 -1.16 -6.89
CA LEU A 3 22.74 -1.98 -7.14
C LEU A 3 21.67 -1.00 -7.63
N ASP A 4 21.37 -1.05 -8.93
CA ASP A 4 20.15 -0.53 -9.52
C ASP A 4 19.00 -1.17 -8.72
N ARG A 5 18.58 -0.48 -7.66
CA ARG A 5 17.36 -0.85 -6.95
C ARG A 5 16.26 -0.46 -7.89
N ASP A 6 15.81 -1.42 -8.69
CA ASP A 6 14.68 -1.23 -9.57
C ASP A 6 13.51 -0.74 -8.70
N PRO A 7 12.96 0.46 -8.95
CA PRO A 7 11.89 1.03 -8.14
C PRO A 7 10.68 0.08 -8.06
N VAL A 8 10.46 -0.75 -9.08
CA VAL A 8 9.44 -1.80 -9.07
C VAL A 8 9.74 -2.86 -8.00
N THR A 9 11.00 -3.25 -7.83
CA THR A 9 11.38 -4.25 -6.82
C THR A 9 11.16 -3.73 -5.41
N GLU A 10 11.49 -2.46 -5.13
CA GLU A 10 11.25 -1.87 -3.81
C GLU A 10 9.75 -1.65 -3.56
N MET A 11 8.96 -1.29 -4.59
CA MET A 11 7.49 -1.21 -4.49
C MET A 11 6.86 -2.57 -4.20
N VAL A 12 7.28 -3.64 -4.88
CA VAL A 12 6.78 -4.99 -4.62
C VAL A 12 7.15 -5.46 -3.21
N ARG A 13 8.34 -5.11 -2.72
CA ARG A 13 8.72 -5.40 -1.32
C ARG A 13 7.87 -4.63 -0.32
N ALA A 14 7.61 -3.35 -0.58
CA ALA A 14 6.72 -2.56 0.24
C ALA A 14 5.31 -3.17 0.23
N PHE A 15 4.77 -3.50 -0.93
CA PHE A 15 3.46 -4.15 -1.07
C PHE A 15 3.37 -5.42 -0.21
N LYS A 16 4.37 -6.30 -0.29
CA LYS A 16 4.45 -7.51 0.55
C LYS A 16 4.59 -7.24 2.04
N LEU A 17 5.13 -6.09 2.43
CA LEU A 17 5.17 -5.67 3.83
C LEU A 17 3.75 -5.33 4.32
N PHE A 18 2.93 -4.73 3.46
CA PHE A 18 1.54 -4.44 3.78
C PHE A 18 0.65 -5.70 3.71
N ASP A 19 0.73 -6.51 2.66
CA ASP A 19 -0.08 -7.73 2.43
C ASP A 19 0.40 -8.94 3.27
N GLU A 20 0.28 -8.83 4.59
CA GLU A 20 0.68 -9.89 5.52
C GLU A 20 -0.11 -11.21 5.35
N ASP A 21 -1.38 -11.12 4.93
CA ASP A 21 -2.25 -12.27 4.72
C ASP A 21 -2.09 -12.91 3.34
N ASP A 22 -1.13 -12.45 2.52
CA ASP A 22 -0.86 -12.92 1.15
C ASP A 22 -2.15 -12.97 0.31
N SER A 23 -3.03 -11.98 0.53
CA SER A 23 -4.31 -11.87 -0.15
C SER A 23 -4.16 -11.38 -1.59
N GLY A 24 -2.99 -10.84 -1.93
CA GLY A 24 -2.71 -10.19 -3.20
C GLY A 24 -3.26 -8.76 -3.28
N LYS A 25 -3.81 -8.23 -2.17
CA LYS A 25 -4.37 -6.87 -2.05
C LYS A 25 -4.07 -6.28 -0.68
N ILE A 26 -3.90 -4.97 -0.61
CA ILE A 26 -3.72 -4.26 0.65
C ILE A 26 -5.11 -3.85 1.14
N THR A 27 -5.63 -4.59 2.11
CA THR A 27 -6.92 -4.25 2.73
C THR A 27 -6.76 -3.15 3.77
N TYR A 28 -7.88 -2.57 4.19
CA TYR A 28 -7.94 -1.69 5.36
C TYR A 28 -7.28 -2.26 6.62
N ARG A 29 -7.35 -3.58 6.82
CA ARG A 29 -6.72 -4.24 7.98
C ARG A 29 -5.19 -4.22 7.88
N ASN A 30 -4.67 -4.44 6.68
CA ASN A 30 -3.24 -4.39 6.38
C ASN A 30 -2.68 -2.99 6.62
N LEU A 31 -3.32 -1.95 6.05
CA LEU A 31 -2.92 -0.56 6.26
C LEU A 31 -2.99 -0.15 7.74
N LYS A 32 -4.06 -0.52 8.43
CA LYS A 32 -4.20 -0.23 9.87
C LYS A 32 -3.13 -0.91 10.72
N LYS A 33 -2.69 -2.10 10.33
CA LYS A 33 -1.61 -2.81 11.02
C LYS A 33 -0.28 -2.09 10.79
N ILE A 34 0.05 -1.79 9.54
CA ILE A 34 1.32 -1.12 9.20
C ILE A 34 1.40 0.30 9.73
N SER A 35 0.31 1.08 9.67
CA SER A 35 0.24 2.40 10.30
C SER A 35 0.67 2.33 11.77
N LYS A 36 0.17 1.34 12.52
CA LYS A 36 0.59 1.11 13.92
C LYS A 36 2.05 0.68 14.06
N GLU A 37 2.57 -0.14 13.15
CA GLU A 37 3.97 -0.58 13.18
C GLU A 37 4.97 0.52 12.82
N LEU A 38 4.59 1.43 11.92
CA LEU A 38 5.36 2.63 11.58
C LEU A 38 5.28 3.71 12.66
N GLY A 39 4.38 3.54 13.64
CA GLY A 39 4.14 4.52 14.70
C GLY A 39 3.33 5.74 14.25
N GLU A 40 2.80 5.71 13.03
CA GLU A 40 1.86 6.71 12.54
C GLU A 40 0.46 6.37 13.05
N ASN A 41 -0.14 7.26 13.84
CA ASN A 41 -1.53 7.12 14.28
C ASN A 41 -2.47 7.72 13.22
N LEU A 42 -2.54 7.08 12.06
CA LEU A 42 -3.57 7.40 11.07
C LEU A 42 -4.92 6.94 11.62
N SER A 43 -5.90 7.82 11.54
CA SER A 43 -7.27 7.51 11.93
C SER A 43 -7.91 6.54 10.95
N ASP A 44 -8.92 5.80 11.44
CA ASP A 44 -9.75 4.92 10.61
C ASP A 44 -10.35 5.66 9.40
N GLN A 45 -10.53 6.98 9.50
CA GLN A 45 -11.05 7.83 8.44
C GLN A 45 -9.99 8.16 7.39
N GLU A 46 -8.76 8.47 7.80
CA GLU A 46 -7.63 8.70 6.89
C GLU A 46 -7.27 7.44 6.11
N LEU A 47 -7.18 6.30 6.80
CA LEU A 47 -6.90 5.02 6.16
C LEU A 47 -7.98 4.63 5.13
N ARG A 48 -9.26 4.93 5.41
CA ARG A 48 -10.34 4.71 4.45
C ARG A 48 -10.26 5.67 3.27
N ALA A 49 -10.00 6.95 3.53
CA ALA A 49 -9.82 7.93 2.46
C ALA A 49 -8.67 7.55 1.53
N MET A 50 -7.56 7.03 2.07
CA MET A 50 -6.44 6.51 1.27
C MET A 50 -6.83 5.30 0.41
N ILE A 51 -7.70 4.41 0.89
CA ILE A 51 -8.18 3.32 0.05
C ILE A 51 -9.12 3.89 -1.02
N GLU A 52 -10.15 4.63 -0.62
CA GLU A 52 -11.18 5.16 -1.52
C GLU A 52 -10.62 6.07 -2.63
N GLU A 53 -9.49 6.76 -2.39
CA GLU A 53 -8.86 7.62 -3.39
C GLU A 53 -8.16 6.82 -4.51
N PHE A 54 -7.66 5.62 -4.21
CA PHE A 54 -6.83 4.83 -5.12
C PHE A 54 -7.46 3.49 -5.53
N ASP A 55 -8.52 3.06 -4.86
CA ASP A 55 -9.37 1.92 -5.17
C ASP A 55 -10.20 2.22 -6.43
N GLN A 56 -9.71 1.77 -7.58
CA GLN A 56 -10.36 1.97 -8.88
C GLN A 56 -11.37 0.88 -9.18
N ASP A 57 -11.14 -0.34 -8.68
CA ASP A 57 -12.04 -1.47 -8.86
C ASP A 57 -13.24 -1.47 -7.89
N GLY A 58 -13.17 -0.66 -6.83
CA GLY A 58 -14.21 -0.44 -5.82
C GLY A 58 -14.37 -1.62 -4.87
N ASP A 59 -13.35 -2.45 -4.71
CA ASP A 59 -13.41 -3.66 -3.88
C ASP A 59 -13.07 -3.41 -2.39
N GLY A 60 -12.69 -2.18 -2.04
CA GLY A 60 -12.33 -1.76 -0.70
C GLY A 60 -10.92 -2.18 -0.26
N ALA A 61 -10.06 -2.54 -1.22
CA ALA A 61 -8.65 -2.84 -1.04
C ALA A 61 -7.82 -2.25 -2.19
N LEU A 62 -6.49 -2.20 -2.03
CA LEU A 62 -5.59 -1.75 -3.08
C LEU A 62 -4.85 -2.94 -3.66
N ASN A 63 -5.07 -3.25 -4.93
CA ASN A 63 -4.28 -4.24 -5.63
C ASN A 63 -2.87 -3.70 -5.94
N LEU A 64 -1.98 -4.57 -6.45
CA LEU A 64 -0.60 -4.18 -6.74
C LEU A 64 -0.52 -3.02 -7.75
N GLU A 65 -1.38 -3.00 -8.77
CA GLU A 65 -1.40 -1.95 -9.80
C GLU A 65 -1.86 -0.61 -9.22
N GLU A 66 -2.90 -0.61 -8.38
CA GLU A 66 -3.42 0.57 -7.68
C GLU A 66 -2.41 1.12 -6.67
N PHE A 67 -1.76 0.23 -5.91
CA PHE A 67 -0.68 0.63 -5.00
C PHE A 67 0.52 1.19 -5.76
N MET A 68 0.85 0.63 -6.93
CA MET A 68 1.90 1.18 -7.78
C MET A 68 1.52 2.55 -8.33
N ALA A 69 0.26 2.75 -8.73
CA ALA A 69 -0.25 4.05 -9.14
C ALA A 69 -0.18 5.07 -8.00
N LEU A 70 -0.49 4.66 -6.76
CA LEU A 70 -0.34 5.50 -5.55
C LEU A 70 1.11 5.96 -5.37
N MET A 71 2.06 5.02 -5.40
CA MET A 71 3.48 5.30 -5.15
C MET A 71 4.17 6.05 -6.31
N THR A 72 3.61 5.99 -7.53
CA THR A 72 4.14 6.72 -8.71
C THR A 72 3.53 8.10 -8.90
N LYS A 73 2.40 8.42 -8.25
CA LYS A 73 1.73 9.73 -8.37
C LYS A 73 2.46 10.87 -7.62
N GLU A 74 3.45 10.54 -6.80
CA GLU A 74 4.29 11.50 -6.04
C GLU A 74 5.70 11.73 -6.63
N ILE A 75 5.90 11.52 -7.94
CA ILE A 75 7.16 11.89 -8.63
C ILE A 75 6.90 12.89 -9.77
#